data_AF-A0A654TZ03-F1
#
_entry.id   AF-A0A654TZ03-F1
#
_cell.length_a   1.000
_cell.length_b   1.000
_cell.length_c   1.000
_cell.angle_alpha   90.00
_cell.angle_beta   90.00
_cell.angle_gamma   90.00
#
_symmetry.space_group_name_H-M   'P 1'
#
loop_
_entity.id
_entity.type
_entity.pdbx_description
1 polymer ?
#
loop_
_entity_poly.entity_id
_entity_poly.type
_entity_poly.pdbx_seq_one_letter_code
_entity_poly.pdbx_strand_id
1 'polypeptide(L)'
;MANVLGAAQPPAMSVDERLHHLFARMPDARVHLYGKAERPGRKVGHINFLGSDVAQLCERAELAAHWLSHGRWTDGWDPHRASDDAVGVPPACGGRSDEEERRL
;
A
#
# COMPACT_ATOMS: atom_id res chain seq x y z
N MET A 1 -3.17 -13.20 -6.54
CA MET A 1 -4.39 -12.35 -6.52
C MET A 1 -5.09 -12.59 -5.19
N ALA A 2 -5.60 -11.54 -4.54
CA ALA A 2 -6.41 -11.68 -3.32
C ALA A 2 -7.64 -10.76 -3.37
N ASN A 3 -8.75 -11.22 -2.77
CA ASN A 3 -9.96 -10.41 -2.63
C ASN A 3 -9.87 -9.54 -1.38
N VAL A 4 -10.27 -8.28 -1.50
CA VAL A 4 -10.39 -7.38 -0.33
C VAL A 4 -11.82 -7.48 0.18
N LEU A 5 -11.98 -7.89 1.43
CA LEU A 5 -13.27 -8.05 2.11
C LEU A 5 -13.45 -6.94 3.13
N GLY A 6 -14.67 -6.45 3.34
CA GLY A 6 -14.93 -5.54 4.45
C GLY A 6 -14.69 -6.24 5.79
N ALA A 7 -13.96 -5.57 6.69
CA ALA A 7 -13.72 -6.06 8.04
C ALA A 7 -15.00 -6.11 8.88
N ALA A 8 -14.97 -6.88 9.97
CA ALA A 8 -16.06 -6.96 10.94
C ALA A 8 -16.34 -5.61 11.60
N GLN A 9 -15.27 -4.85 11.90
CA GLN A 9 -15.32 -3.47 12.36
C GLN A 9 -14.62 -2.58 11.33
N PRO A 10 -15.26 -1.49 10.86
CA PRO A 10 -14.60 -0.53 9.98
C PRO A 10 -13.37 0.07 10.66
N PRO A 11 -12.19 0.06 10.01
CA PRO A 11 -11.03 0.77 10.52
C PRO A 11 -11.29 2.27 10.63
N ALA A 12 -10.68 2.93 11.61
CA ALA A 12 -10.75 4.40 11.74
C ALA A 12 -10.09 5.12 10.56
N MET A 13 -9.01 4.54 10.03
CA MET A 13 -8.29 5.01 8.85
C MET A 13 -9.19 4.91 7.61
N SER A 14 -9.19 5.92 6.74
CA SER A 14 -9.98 5.86 5.49
C SER A 14 -9.39 4.86 4.49
N VAL A 15 -10.18 4.43 3.49
CA VAL A 15 -9.67 3.55 2.42
C VAL A 15 -8.56 4.24 1.62
N ASP A 16 -8.69 5.54 1.36
CA ASP A 16 -7.70 6.33 0.63
C ASP A 16 -6.36 6.39 1.36
N GLU A 17 -6.40 6.65 2.66
CA GLU A 17 -5.22 6.66 3.52
C GLU A 17 -4.58 5.26 3.60
N ARG A 18 -5.38 4.19 3.66
CA ARG A 18 -4.86 2.81 3.57
C ARG A 18 -4.19 2.54 2.23
N LEU A 19 -4.74 3.04 1.12
CA LEU A 19 -4.11 2.92 -0.20
C LEU A 19 -2.78 3.66 -0.25
N HIS A 20 -2.72 4.88 0.29
CA HIS A 20 -1.49 5.67 0.36
C HIS A 20 -0.38 4.89 1.07
N HIS A 21 -0.65 4.36 2.26
CA HIS A 21 0.32 3.54 3.00
C HIS A 21 0.65 2.22 2.32
N LEU A 22 -0.33 1.57 1.68
CA LEU A 22 -0.09 0.36 0.92
C LEU A 22 0.90 0.63 -0.22
N PHE A 23 0.70 1.69 -0.99
CA PHE A 23 1.57 2.02 -2.12
C PHE A 23 2.94 2.52 -1.69
N ALA A 24 3.05 3.16 -0.51
CA ALA A 24 4.35 3.48 0.07
C ALA A 24 5.19 2.21 0.36
N ARG A 25 4.54 1.12 0.80
CA ARG A 25 5.21 -0.16 1.08
C ARG A 25 5.36 -1.07 -0.15
N MET A 26 4.34 -1.13 -1.00
CA MET A 26 4.19 -2.06 -2.11
C MET A 26 3.72 -1.31 -3.37
N PRO A 27 4.60 -0.51 -4.00
CA PRO A 27 4.23 0.33 -5.14
C PRO A 27 3.84 -0.46 -6.41
N ASP A 28 4.23 -1.74 -6.49
CA ASP A 28 3.90 -2.65 -7.59
C ASP A 28 2.52 -3.31 -7.46
N ALA A 29 1.82 -3.11 -6.33
CA ALA A 29 0.47 -3.60 -6.11
C ALA A 29 -0.51 -3.05 -7.16
N ARG A 30 -1.38 -3.90 -7.71
CA ARG A 30 -2.44 -3.51 -8.63
C ARG A 30 -3.79 -3.64 -7.95
N VAL A 31 -4.29 -2.55 -7.38
CA VAL A 31 -5.53 -2.53 -6.59
C VAL A 31 -6.71 -2.06 -7.43
N HIS A 32 -7.77 -2.87 -7.47
CA HIS A 32 -9.04 -2.53 -8.12
C HIS A 32 -10.17 -2.52 -7.09
N LEU A 33 -10.65 -1.32 -6.75
CA LEU A 33 -11.80 -1.12 -5.86
C LEU A 33 -13.09 -0.94 -6.67
N TYR A 34 -14.20 -1.45 -6.15
CA TYR A 34 -15.49 -1.42 -6.83
C TYR A 34 -16.39 -0.24 -6.45
N GLY A 35 -15.90 0.72 -5.66
CA GLY A 35 -16.71 1.83 -5.14
C GLY A 35 -17.85 1.38 -4.20
N LYS A 36 -17.77 0.15 -3.66
CA LYS A 36 -18.76 -0.43 -2.76
C LYS A 36 -18.46 0.00 -1.32
N ALA A 37 -19.48 0.44 -0.59
CA ALA A 37 -19.37 0.67 0.84
C ALA A 37 -18.89 -0.60 1.58
N GLU A 38 -17.99 -0.40 2.55
CA GLU A 38 -17.42 -1.44 3.39
C GLU A 38 -18.50 -2.02 4.31
N ARG A 39 -18.68 -3.34 4.27
CA ARG A 39 -19.57 -4.09 5.14
C ARG A 39 -18.90 -5.43 5.47
N PRO A 40 -19.12 -6.00 6.67
CA PRO A 40 -18.51 -7.27 7.06
C PRO A 40 -18.68 -8.35 5.98
N GLY A 41 -17.58 -8.95 5.55
CA GLY A 41 -17.55 -10.03 4.56
C GLY A 41 -17.85 -9.63 3.11
N ARG A 42 -18.18 -8.35 2.84
CA ARG A 42 -18.50 -7.89 1.49
C ARG A 42 -17.22 -7.70 0.69
N LYS A 43 -17.16 -8.28 -0.52
CA LYS A 43 -16.05 -8.04 -1.46
C LYS A 43 -16.10 -6.60 -1.99
N VAL A 44 -15.16 -5.78 -1.54
CA VAL A 44 -15.03 -4.35 -1.89
C VAL A 44 -14.06 -4.13 -3.06
N GLY A 45 -13.17 -5.08 -3.32
CA GLY A 45 -12.21 -5.01 -4.41
C GLY A 45 -11.35 -6.27 -4.51
N HIS A 46 -10.24 -6.15 -5.22
CA HIS A 46 -9.18 -7.15 -5.27
C HIS A 46 -7.83 -6.49 -5.53
N ILE A 47 -6.77 -7.22 -5.20
CA ILE A 47 -5.38 -6.83 -5.43
C ILE A 47 -4.65 -7.92 -6.21
N ASN A 48 -3.85 -7.48 -7.18
CA ASN A 48 -2.98 -8.33 -7.99
C ASN A 48 -1.52 -7.93 -7.83
N PHE A 49 -0.65 -8.92 -7.93
CA PHE A 49 0.79 -8.77 -8.11
C PHE A 49 1.19 -9.57 -9.35
N LEU A 50 2.21 -9.10 -10.06
CA LEU A 50 2.77 -9.74 -11.24
C LEU A 50 4.19 -10.21 -10.93
N GLY A 51 4.55 -11.41 -11.36
CA GLY A 51 5.87 -11.99 -11.14
C GLY A 51 5.88 -13.48 -11.42
N SER A 52 6.99 -14.13 -11.11
CA SER A 52 7.23 -15.55 -11.40
C SER A 52 7.08 -16.47 -10.18
N ASP A 53 7.27 -15.95 -8.96
CA ASP A 53 7.15 -16.74 -7.74
C ASP A 53 5.73 -16.66 -7.17
N VAL A 54 4.91 -17.67 -7.47
CA VAL A 54 3.50 -17.70 -7.06
C VAL A 54 3.35 -17.71 -5.54
N ALA A 55 4.21 -18.43 -4.80
CA ALA A 55 4.08 -18.55 -3.35
C ALA A 55 4.30 -17.18 -2.68
N GLN A 56 5.40 -16.52 -3.04
CA GLN A 56 5.68 -15.16 -2.56
C GLN A 56 4.58 -14.16 -2.94
N LEU A 57 4.06 -14.24 -4.17
CA LEU A 57 3.00 -13.32 -4.63
C LEU A 57 1.67 -13.56 -3.90
N CYS A 58 1.35 -14.81 -3.54
CA CYS A 58 0.17 -15.12 -2.74
C CYS A 58 0.28 -14.52 -1.33
N GLU A 59 1.41 -14.72 -0.64
CA GLU A 59 1.65 -14.14 0.68
C GLU A 59 1.54 -12.62 0.66
N ARG A 60 2.19 -11.97 -0.33
CA ARG A 60 2.10 -10.51 -0.51
C ARG A 60 0.67 -10.05 -0.79
N ALA A 61 -0.08 -10.78 -1.61
CA ALA A 61 -1.47 -10.46 -1.93
C ALA A 61 -2.38 -10.56 -0.70
N GLU A 62 -2.21 -11.59 0.12
CA GLU A 62 -2.96 -11.80 1.35
C GLU A 62 -2.65 -10.73 2.40
N LEU A 63 -1.36 -10.43 2.59
CA LEU A 63 -0.90 -9.38 3.51
C LEU A 63 -1.48 -8.02 3.13
N ALA A 64 -1.42 -7.65 1.84
CA ALA A 64 -1.95 -6.40 1.34
C ALA A 64 -3.48 -6.34 1.37
N ALA A 65 -4.18 -7.44 1.07
CA ALA A 65 -5.62 -7.51 1.20
C ALA A 65 -6.06 -7.35 2.67
N HIS A 66 -5.36 -7.98 3.61
CA HIS A 66 -5.61 -7.81 5.04
C HIS A 66 -5.41 -6.37 5.48
N TRP A 67 -4.34 -5.70 5.04
CA TRP A 67 -4.11 -4.29 5.31
C TRP A 67 -5.26 -3.41 4.81
N LEU A 68 -5.69 -3.59 3.55
CA LEU A 68 -6.81 -2.81 2.99
C LEU A 68 -8.14 -3.05 3.72
N SER A 69 -8.34 -4.25 4.27
CA SER A 69 -9.52 -4.60 5.05
C SER A 69 -9.50 -4.04 6.47
N HIS A 70 -8.37 -4.14 7.18
CA HIS A 70 -8.30 -3.95 8.64
C HIS A 70 -7.43 -2.76 9.08
N GLY A 71 -6.67 -2.14 8.18
CA GLY A 71 -5.71 -1.08 8.52
C GLY A 71 -4.56 -1.53 9.41
N ARG A 72 -4.24 -2.84 9.41
CA ARG A 72 -3.15 -3.43 10.20
C ARG A 72 -2.41 -4.48 9.39
N TRP A 73 -1.08 -4.44 9.47
CA TRP A 73 -0.22 -5.46 8.89
C TRP A 73 -0.18 -6.69 9.80
N THR A 74 -0.27 -7.88 9.22
CA THR A 74 -0.22 -9.14 9.99
C THR A 74 1.20 -9.56 10.35
N ASP A 75 2.20 -9.00 9.66
CA ASP A 75 3.63 -9.31 9.85
C ASP A 75 4.33 -8.35 10.81
N GLY A 76 3.60 -7.45 11.46
CA GLY A 76 4.15 -6.51 12.45
C GLY A 76 4.98 -5.38 11.85
N TRP A 77 4.92 -5.15 10.53
CA TRP A 77 5.59 -4.01 9.90
C TRP A 77 5.03 -2.67 10.39
N ASP A 78 5.93 -1.74 10.70
CA ASP A 78 5.62 -0.39 11.16
C ASP A 78 6.52 0.61 10.41
N PRO A 79 5.95 1.58 9.65
CA PRO A 79 6.75 2.58 8.93
C PRO A 79 7.49 3.54 9.86
N HIS A 80 7.08 3.66 11.12
CA HIS A 80 7.63 4.58 12.11
C HIS A 80 8.52 3.90 13.14
N ARG A 81 8.62 2.57 13.11
CA ARG A 81 9.68 1.88 13.84
C ARG A 81 10.99 2.30 13.18
N ALA A 82 11.80 3.07 13.90
CA ALA A 82 13.17 3.38 13.47
C ALA A 82 13.87 2.04 13.18
N SER A 83 14.13 1.78 11.90
CA SER A 83 15.12 0.78 11.55
C SER A 83 16.47 1.36 11.94
N ASP A 84 17.20 0.71 12.84
CA ASP A 84 18.61 1.04 13.10
C ASP A 84 19.45 0.94 11.80
N ASP A 85 18.90 0.35 10.75
CA ASP A 85 19.46 0.29 9.41
C ASP A 85 18.77 1.30 8.48
N ALA A 86 19.40 2.44 8.27
CA ALA A 86 19.02 3.39 7.23
C ALA A 86 19.34 2.81 5.84
N VAL A 87 18.30 2.43 5.07
CA VAL A 87 18.44 2.17 3.63
C VAL A 87 17.96 3.40 2.87
N GLY A 88 18.87 3.98 2.10
CA GLY A 88 18.72 5.27 1.43
C GLY A 88 17.42 5.43 0.66
N VAL A 89 16.69 6.50 1.01
CA VAL A 89 15.68 7.10 0.15
C VAL A 89 16.41 7.58 -1.11
N PRO A 90 16.11 7.04 -2.31
CA PRO A 90 16.66 7.63 -3.54
C PRO A 90 16.13 9.07 -3.66
N PRO A 91 16.95 10.02 -4.12
CA PRO A 91 16.52 11.42 -4.20
C PRO A 91 15.27 11.53 -5.07
N ALA A 92 14.27 12.24 -4.56
CA ALA A 92 13.10 12.63 -5.34
C ALA A 92 13.58 13.32 -6.63
N CYS A 93 12.93 13.00 -7.75
CA CYS A 93 13.19 13.58 -9.07
C CYS A 93 13.59 15.05 -8.99
N GLY A 94 14.79 15.37 -9.49
CA GLY A 94 15.44 16.65 -9.35
C GLY A 94 14.56 17.83 -9.72
N GLY A 95 14.27 18.68 -8.73
CA GLY A 95 13.97 20.08 -8.97
C GLY A 95 15.26 20.77 -9.35
N ARG A 96 15.30 21.38 -10.54
CA ARG A 96 16.34 22.34 -10.89
C ARG A 96 16.30 23.46 -9.86
N SER A 97 17.44 23.78 -9.26
CA SER A 97 17.58 24.90 -8.34
C SER A 97 17.33 26.23 -9.07
N ASP A 98 16.60 27.13 -8.41
CA ASP A 98 16.17 28.46 -8.87
C ASP A 98 17.31 29.42 -9.32
N GLU A 99 18.58 29.00 -9.24
CA GLU A 99 19.74 29.78 -9.72
C GLU A 99 19.89 29.77 -11.25
N GLU A 100 19.38 28.75 -11.97
CA GLU A 100 19.46 28.72 -13.44
C GLU A 100 18.43 29.61 -14.14
N GLU A 101 17.35 30.02 -13.46
CA GLU A 101 16.27 30.82 -14.06
C GLU A 101 16.58 32.33 -14.13
N ARG A 102 17.58 32.81 -13.37
CA ARG A 102 17.95 34.24 -13.33
C ARG A 102 19.00 34.66 -14.35
N ARG A 103 19.39 33.75 -15.26
CA ARG A 103 20.44 34.00 -16.28
C ARG A 103 19.91 34.02 -17.72
N LEU A 104 18.62 34.28 -17.90
CA LEU A 104 17.98 34.61 -19.18
C LEU A 104 17.40 36.02 -19.13
#